data_AF-A0A2Z5PN85-F1
#
_entry.id   AF-A0A2Z5PN85-F1
#
_cell.length_a   1.000
_cell.length_b   1.000
_cell.length_c   1.000
_cell.angle_alpha   90.00
_cell.angle_beta   90.00
_cell.angle_gamma   90.00
#
_symmetry.space_group_name_H-M   'P 1'
#
loop_
_entity.id
_entity.type
_entity.pdbx_description
1 polymer ?
#
loop_
_entity_poly.entity_id
_entity_poly.type
_entity_poly.pdbx_seq_one_letter_code
_entity_poly.pdbx_strand_id
1 'polypeptide(L)'
;MGITCIGLVLFSFIKLDTSIYQIILNLVLLGFGFALFSSPNTNAIMSSVERKFAGVASAMLATVRILGQMTSMAIITVLIAFYVGNNPISAEFSPLFLQGITASFKVSAILCLFGIFASLARKNIRNQN
;
A
#
# COMPACT_ATOMS: atom_id res chain seq x y z
N MET A 1 -0.98 0.03 9.89
CA MET A 1 -1.71 0.62 8.75
C MET A 1 -1.80 2.14 8.80
N GLY A 2 -2.15 2.78 9.94
CA GLY A 2 -2.16 4.25 10.04
C GLY A 2 -0.84 4.92 9.63
N ILE A 3 0.30 4.43 10.13
CA ILE A 3 1.63 4.96 9.76
C ILE A 3 1.91 4.81 8.25
N THR A 4 1.58 3.65 7.67
CA THR A 4 1.71 3.41 6.22
C THR A 4 0.84 4.38 5.41
N CYS A 5 -0.40 4.64 5.87
CA CYS A 5 -1.29 5.61 5.23
C CYS A 5 -0.72 7.02 5.26
N ILE A 6 -0.13 7.44 6.39
CA ILE A 6 0.55 8.75 6.50
C ILE A 6 1.68 8.83 5.47
N GLY A 7 2.51 7.78 5.34
CA GLY A 7 3.58 7.75 4.34
C GLY A 7 3.08 7.85 2.90
N LEU A 8 1.97 7.17 2.57
CA LEU A 8 1.32 7.28 1.26
C LEU A 8 0.78 8.70 0.99
N VAL A 9 0.16 9.33 1.99
CA VAL A 9 -0.33 10.72 1.89
C VAL A 9 0.84 11.69 1.66
N LEU A 10 1.95 11.52 2.38
CA LEU A 10 3.16 12.33 2.19
C LEU A 10 3.72 12.20 0.77
N PHE A 11 3.78 11.00 0.22
CA PHE A 11 4.19 10.81 -1.19
C PHE A 11 3.20 11.39 -2.20
N SER A 12 1.94 11.57 -1.83
CA SER A 12 0.93 12.17 -2.69
C SER A 12 1.21 13.65 -3.00
N PHE A 13 2.07 14.31 -2.22
CA PHE A 13 2.45 15.72 -2.36
C PHE A 13 3.87 15.92 -2.93
N ILE A 14 4.49 14.87 -3.48
CA ILE A 14 5.83 14.95 -4.05
C ILE A 14 5.86 15.92 -5.24
N LYS A 15 6.92 16.73 -5.32
CA LYS A 15 7.19 17.72 -6.38
C LYS A 15 8.53 17.42 -7.06
N LEU A 16 8.79 18.04 -8.21
CA LEU A 16 10.07 17.93 -8.93
C LEU A 16 11.28 18.32 -8.06
N ASP A 17 11.14 19.34 -7.22
CA ASP A 17 12.22 19.83 -6.34
C ASP A 17 12.32 19.10 -4.99
N THR A 18 11.64 17.95 -4.84
CA THR A 18 11.66 17.21 -3.56
C THR A 18 13.04 16.66 -3.29
N SER A 19 13.58 16.95 -2.10
CA SER A 19 14.89 16.46 -1.71
C SER A 19 14.89 14.93 -1.57
N ILE A 20 15.97 14.29 -2.04
CA ILE A 20 16.19 12.84 -1.89
C ILE A 20 16.10 12.42 -0.41
N TYR A 21 16.54 13.27 0.52
CA TYR A 21 16.44 12.98 1.96
C TYR A 21 14.98 12.83 2.42
N GLN A 22 14.06 13.65 1.91
CA GLN A 22 12.63 13.53 2.23
C GLN A 22 12.05 12.22 1.70
N ILE A 23 12.47 11.80 0.49
CA ILE A 23 12.07 10.53 -0.10
C ILE A 23 12.52 9.38 0.79
N ILE A 24 13.81 9.34 1.16
CA ILE A 24 14.39 8.29 2.01
C ILE A 24 13.65 8.21 3.34
N LEU A 25 13.46 9.33 4.02
CA LEU A 25 12.75 9.36 5.30
C LEU A 25 11.32 8.83 5.17
N ASN A 26 10.62 9.16 4.08
CA ASN A 26 9.28 8.67 3.87
C ASN A 26 9.23 7.17 3.50
N LEU A 27 10.23 6.66 2.76
CA LEU A 27 10.40 5.21 2.54
C LEU A 27 10.63 4.47 3.87
N VAL A 28 11.46 5.01 4.75
CA VAL A 28 11.70 4.45 6.10
C VAL A 28 10.40 4.43 6.91
N LEU A 29 9.64 5.53 6.92
CA LEU A 29 8.35 5.61 7.60
C LEU A 29 7.35 4.57 7.07
N LEU A 30 7.27 4.43 5.74
CA LEU A 30 6.36 3.49 5.09
C LEU A 30 6.73 2.03 5.40
N GLY A 31 8.02 1.69 5.32
CA GLY A 31 8.55 0.38 5.67
C GLY A 31 8.33 0.04 7.14
N PHE A 32 8.56 0.99 8.04
CA PHE A 32 8.30 0.84 9.47
C PHE A 32 6.81 0.58 9.75
N GLY A 33 5.93 1.41 9.17
CA GLY A 33 4.48 1.22 9.30
C GLY A 33 3.98 -0.11 8.76
N PHE A 34 4.57 -0.57 7.65
CA PHE A 34 4.27 -1.87 7.05
C PHE A 34 4.72 -3.03 7.95
N ALA A 35 5.94 -2.98 8.49
CA ALA A 35 6.47 -4.00 9.40
C ALA A 35 5.61 -4.15 10.66
N LEU A 36 5.22 -3.03 11.27
CA LEU A 36 4.36 -3.00 12.46
C LEU A 36 2.99 -3.63 12.23
N PHE A 37 2.46 -3.58 11.01
CA PHE A 37 1.19 -4.22 10.70
C PHE A 37 1.33 -5.67 10.24
N SER A 38 2.32 -5.94 9.38
CA SER A 38 2.49 -7.25 8.75
C SER A 38 2.73 -8.36 9.78
N SER A 39 3.53 -8.09 10.82
CA SER A 39 3.85 -9.04 11.88
C SER A 39 2.61 -9.48 12.69
N PRO A 40 1.87 -8.58 13.38
CA PRO A 40 0.67 -8.97 14.11
C PRO A 40 -0.48 -9.45 13.21
N ASN A 41 -0.61 -8.94 11.97
CA ASN A 41 -1.63 -9.41 11.03
C ASN A 41 -1.40 -10.88 10.65
N THR A 42 -0.17 -11.23 10.29
CA THR A 42 0.19 -12.62 9.97
C THR A 42 -0.01 -13.52 11.18
N ASN A 43 0.46 -13.08 12.36
CA ASN A 43 0.30 -13.85 13.59
C ASN A 43 -1.18 -14.09 13.93
N ALA A 44 -2.03 -13.06 13.84
CA ALA A 44 -3.45 -13.19 14.16
C ALA A 44 -4.19 -14.16 13.23
N ILE A 45 -3.81 -14.24 11.95
CA ILE A 45 -4.40 -15.19 11.00
C ILE A 45 -3.92 -16.61 11.32
N MET A 46 -2.61 -16.79 11.47
CA MET A 46 -2.00 -18.10 11.72
C MET A 46 -2.36 -18.68 13.10
N SER A 47 -2.59 -17.83 14.11
CA SER A 47 -3.02 -18.26 15.44
C SER A 47 -4.50 -18.62 15.52
N SER A 48 -5.30 -18.24 14.51
CA SER A 48 -6.74 -18.50 14.47
C SER A 48 -7.11 -19.82 13.78
N VAL A 49 -6.11 -20.57 13.31
CA VAL A 49 -6.31 -21.84 12.60
C VAL A 49 -5.68 -22.99 13.36
N GLU A 50 -6.31 -24.17 13.31
CA GLU A 50 -5.71 -25.39 13.86
C GLU A 50 -4.42 -25.76 13.12
N ARG A 51 -3.44 -26.34 13.82
CA ARG A 51 -2.12 -26.69 13.25
C ARG A 51 -2.20 -27.56 12.00
N LYS A 52 -3.18 -28.48 11.93
CA LYS A 52 -3.41 -29.34 10.76
C LYS A 52 -3.73 -28.57 9.47
N PHE A 53 -4.24 -27.34 9.58
CA PHE A 53 -4.59 -26.47 8.45
C PHE A 53 -3.61 -25.31 8.24
N ALA A 54 -2.54 -25.22 9.03
CA ALA A 54 -1.59 -24.11 8.96
C ALA A 54 -0.96 -23.94 7.56
N GLY A 55 -0.68 -25.04 6.86
CA GLY A 55 -0.19 -25.01 5.48
C GLY A 55 -1.17 -24.36 4.51
N VAL A 56 -2.46 -24.71 4.60
CA VAL A 56 -3.54 -24.14 3.77
C VAL A 56 -3.75 -22.66 4.09
N ALA A 57 -3.74 -22.30 5.37
CA ALA A 57 -3.90 -20.91 5.81
C ALA A 57 -2.75 -20.02 5.32
N SER A 58 -1.50 -20.50 5.40
CA SER A 58 -0.32 -19.78 4.89
C SER A 58 -0.39 -19.60 3.37
N ALA A 59 -0.76 -20.64 2.63
CA ALA A 59 -0.94 -20.56 1.19
C ALA A 59 -2.03 -19.55 0.80
N MET A 60 -3.18 -19.59 1.48
CA MET A 60 -4.28 -18.64 1.25
C MET A 60 -3.84 -17.20 1.57
N LEU A 61 -3.10 -16.98 2.66
CA LEU A 61 -2.55 -15.67 3.02
C LEU A 61 -1.58 -15.15 1.95
N ALA A 62 -0.70 -16.01 1.44
CA ALA A 62 0.21 -15.66 0.35
C ALA A 62 -0.55 -15.30 -0.93
N THR A 63 -1.56 -16.09 -1.32
CA THR A 63 -2.40 -15.83 -2.49
C THR A 63 -3.12 -14.49 -2.39
N VAL A 64 -3.72 -14.17 -1.25
CA VAL A 64 -4.40 -12.87 -1.05
C VAL A 64 -3.42 -11.70 -1.14
N ARG A 65 -2.19 -11.85 -0.61
CA ARG A 65 -1.16 -10.82 -0.72
C ARG A 65 -0.71 -10.60 -2.16
N ILE A 66 -0.41 -11.68 -2.90
CA ILE A 66 0.01 -11.60 -4.31
C ILE A 66 -1.11 -11.00 -5.15
N LEU A 67 -2.36 -11.42 -4.92
CA LEU A 67 -3.52 -10.84 -5.60
C LEU A 67 -3.59 -9.33 -5.36
N GLY A 68 -3.46 -8.87 -4.12
CA GLY A 68 -3.42 -7.44 -3.79
C GLY A 68 -2.27 -6.69 -4.48
N GLN A 69 -1.08 -7.30 -4.56
CA GLN A 69 0.06 -6.71 -5.27
C GLN A 69 -0.20 -6.59 -6.77
N MET A 70 -0.75 -7.62 -7.40
CA MET A 70 -1.10 -7.60 -8.83
C MET A 70 -2.17 -6.55 -9.12
N THR A 71 -3.22 -6.48 -8.29
CA THR A 71 -4.26 -5.46 -8.43
C THR A 71 -3.70 -4.05 -8.27
N SER A 72 -2.84 -3.81 -7.26
CA SER A 72 -2.17 -2.52 -7.09
C SER A 72 -1.31 -2.17 -8.29
N MET A 73 -0.53 -3.13 -8.80
CA MET A 73 0.33 -2.92 -9.96
C MET A 73 -0.51 -2.58 -11.21
N ALA A 74 -1.62 -3.27 -11.44
CA ALA A 74 -2.52 -2.98 -12.54
C ALA A 74 -3.09 -1.56 -12.47
N ILE A 75 -3.54 -1.12 -11.28
CA ILE A 75 -4.07 0.25 -11.08
C ILE A 75 -2.99 1.29 -11.38
N ILE A 76 -1.79 1.11 -10.83
CA ILE A 76 -0.67 2.05 -11.04
C ILE A 76 -0.29 2.11 -12.52
N THR A 77 -0.19 0.96 -13.19
CA THR A 77 0.12 0.90 -14.63
C THR A 77 -0.91 1.65 -15.46
N VAL A 78 -2.20 1.47 -15.18
CA VAL A 78 -3.28 2.20 -15.89
C VAL A 78 -3.17 3.70 -15.64
N LEU A 79 -2.91 4.12 -14.41
CA LEU A 79 -2.75 5.55 -14.09
C LEU A 79 -1.54 6.15 -14.82
N ILE A 80 -0.39 5.48 -14.79
CA ILE A 80 0.80 5.96 -15.51
C ILE A 80 0.54 6.00 -17.02
N ALA A 81 -0.07 4.97 -17.60
CA ALA A 81 -0.44 4.95 -19.01
C ALA A 81 -1.44 6.08 -19.37
N PHE A 82 -2.36 6.42 -18.47
CA PHE A 82 -3.32 7.50 -18.68
C PHE A 82 -2.65 8.89 -18.68
N TYR A 83 -1.73 9.15 -17.75
CA TYR A 83 -1.07 10.46 -17.65
C TYR A 83 0.10 10.64 -18.63
N VAL A 84 0.93 9.61 -18.82
CA VAL A 84 2.14 9.67 -19.66
C VAL A 84 1.84 9.24 -21.10
N GLY A 85 0.86 8.37 -21.32
CA GLY A 85 0.54 7.83 -22.64
C GLY A 85 1.66 6.95 -23.20
N ASN A 86 1.81 6.95 -24.52
CA ASN A 86 2.87 6.23 -25.22
C ASN A 86 4.16 7.07 -25.38
N ASN A 87 4.31 8.12 -24.57
CA ASN A 87 5.47 9.00 -24.63
C ASN A 87 6.67 8.36 -23.89
N PRO A 88 7.90 8.54 -24.40
CA PRO A 88 9.08 8.09 -23.70
C PRO A 88 9.23 8.84 -22.36
N ILE A 89 9.70 8.15 -21.33
CA ILE A 89 10.02 8.79 -20.04
C ILE A 89 11.28 9.64 -20.26
N SER A 90 11.09 10.92 -20.57
CA SER A 90 12.14 11.91 -20.79
C SER A 90 11.95 13.13 -19.89
N ALA A 91 12.95 14.01 -19.84
CA ALA A 91 12.90 15.25 -19.07
C ALA A 91 11.68 16.13 -19.43
N GLU A 92 11.19 16.05 -20.67
CA GLU A 92 10.04 16.79 -21.18
C GLU A 92 8.71 16.30 -20.59
N PHE A 93 8.55 14.99 -20.39
CA PHE A 93 7.35 14.38 -19.81
C PHE A 93 7.41 14.20 -18.29
N SER A 94 8.48 14.66 -17.65
CA SER A 94 8.65 14.64 -16.19
C SER A 94 7.47 15.20 -15.38
N PRO A 95 6.81 16.32 -15.76
CA PRO A 95 5.64 16.80 -15.02
C PRO A 95 4.42 15.87 -15.15
N LEU A 96 4.19 15.25 -16.31
CA LEU A 96 3.10 14.30 -16.51
C LEU A 96 3.34 12.99 -15.74
N PHE A 97 4.58 12.51 -15.75
CA PHE A 97 4.99 11.36 -14.96
C PHE A 97 4.79 11.61 -13.46
N LEU A 98 5.19 12.79 -12.97
CA LEU A 98 4.98 13.19 -11.59
C LEU A 98 3.48 13.24 -11.21
N GLN A 99 2.62 13.73 -12.11
CA GLN A 99 1.16 13.70 -11.90
C GLN A 99 0.64 12.27 -11.80
N GLY A 100 1.10 11.36 -12.66
CA GLY A 100 0.72 9.94 -12.60
C GLY A 100 1.18 9.26 -11.31
N ILE A 101 2.40 9.53 -10.84
CA ILE A 101 2.91 9.01 -9.57
C ILE A 101 2.12 9.56 -8.38
N THR A 102 1.91 10.87 -8.31
CA THR A 102 1.18 11.49 -7.20
C THR A 102 -0.29 11.05 -7.18
N ALA A 103 -0.93 10.90 -8.34
CA ALA A 103 -2.26 10.31 -8.45
C ALA A 103 -2.29 8.86 -7.95
N SER A 104 -1.29 8.06 -8.30
CA SER A 104 -1.15 6.68 -7.82
C SER A 104 -1.07 6.62 -6.29
N PHE A 105 -0.24 7.47 -5.67
CA PHE A 105 -0.15 7.55 -4.22
C PHE A 105 -1.46 8.01 -3.56
N LYS A 106 -2.21 8.94 -4.16
CA LYS A 106 -3.54 9.34 -3.67
C LYS A 106 -4.52 8.17 -3.70
N VAL A 107 -4.58 7.42 -4.79
CA VAL A 107 -5.44 6.24 -4.92
C VAL A 107 -5.06 5.17 -3.89
N SER A 108 -3.77 4.87 -3.74
CA SER A 108 -3.29 3.94 -2.71
C SER A 108 -3.60 4.43 -1.30
N ALA A 109 -3.51 5.73 -1.02
CA ALA A 109 -3.87 6.30 0.27
C ALA A 109 -5.37 6.13 0.58
N ILE A 110 -6.24 6.39 -0.41
CA ILE A 110 -7.69 6.16 -0.27
C ILE A 110 -8.00 4.69 0.00
N LEU A 111 -7.40 3.77 -0.77
CA LEU A 111 -7.54 2.33 -0.53
C LEU A 111 -7.02 1.92 0.85
N CYS A 112 -5.93 2.52 1.31
CA CYS A 112 -5.38 2.27 2.65
C CYS A 112 -6.32 2.77 3.75
N LEU A 113 -6.96 3.93 3.57
CA LEU A 113 -7.99 4.46 4.49
C LEU A 113 -9.15 3.48 4.62
N PHE A 114 -9.69 2.98 3.50
CA PHE A 114 -10.72 1.92 3.52
C PHE A 114 -10.24 0.68 4.29
N GLY A 115 -8.99 0.25 4.06
CA GLY A 115 -8.38 -0.85 4.81
C GLY A 115 -8.28 -0.60 6.31
N ILE A 116 -8.00 0.64 6.74
CA ILE A 116 -8.00 1.03 8.16
C ILE A 116 -9.40 0.90 8.75
N PHE A 117 -10.43 1.42 8.08
CA PHE A 117 -11.81 1.29 8.56
C PHE A 117 -12.25 -0.17 8.69
N ALA A 118 -11.97 -0.99 7.68
CA ALA A 118 -12.25 -2.43 7.73
C ALA A 118 -11.50 -3.13 8.88
N SER A 119 -10.23 -2.76 9.12
CA SER A 119 -9.44 -3.28 10.24
C SER A 119 -9.98 -2.87 11.61
N LEU A 120 -10.53 -1.65 11.73
CA LEU A 120 -11.12 -1.16 12.98
C LEU A 120 -12.48 -1.79 13.24
N ALA A 121 -13.32 -1.96 12.21
CA ALA A 121 -14.61 -2.63 12.31
C ALA A 121 -14.46 -4.06 12.86
N ARG A 122 -13.43 -4.80 12.43
CA ARG A 122 -13.09 -6.14 12.95
C ARG A 122 -12.79 -6.13 14.46
N LYS A 123 -12.17 -5.08 14.99
CA LYS A 123 -11.79 -4.99 16.41
C LYS A 123 -13.04 -4.87 17.30
N ASN A 124 -14.07 -4.14 16.87
CA ASN A 124 -15.30 -3.98 17.64
C ASN A 124 -16.07 -5.29 17.80
N ILE A 125 -16.09 -6.15 16.78
CA ILE A 125 -16.81 -7.43 16.82
C ILE A 125 -16.20 -8.39 17.85
N ARG A 126 -14.87 -8.35 18.06
CA ARG A 126 -14.19 -9.18 19.05
C ARG A 126 -14.35 -8.69 20.50
N ASN A 127 -14.76 -7.44 20.71
CA ASN A 127 -15.01 -6.90 22.05
C ASN A 127 -16.46 -7.10 22.53
N GLN A 128 -17.35 -7.65 21.68
CA GLN A 128 -18.76 -7.90 22.00
C GLN A 128 -19.09 -9.38 22.27
N ASN A 129 -18.13 -10.29 22.07
CA ASN A 129 -18.21 -11.71 22.40
C ASN A 129 -17.24 -12.03 23.53
#